data_AF-A0A9D4T027-F1
#
_entry.id   AF-A0A9D4T027-F1
#
_cell.length_a   1.000
_cell.length_b   1.000
_cell.length_c   1.000
_cell.angle_alpha   90.00
_cell.angle_beta   90.00
_cell.angle_gamma   90.00
#
_symmetry.space_group_name_H-M   'P 1'
#
loop_
_entity.id
_entity.type
_entity.pdbx_description
1 polymer ?
#
loop_
_entity_poly.entity_id
_entity_poly.type
_entity_poly.pdbx_seq_one_letter_code
_entity_poly.pdbx_strand_id
1 'polypeptide(L)'
;MAPVSKQLLAEFEALQAQNDLIIVYELNRRRRRRRRTMWVREIFLSRAVDGDFHNLFARLRSGDTALFYNFVRMSPQQFDFLESLVRPLIQVQETPLRESLSSAERLAITLRYLASGNSYQSLSYSFRVGKSTVSGLVPKWLETQKKCFIPIVS
;
A
#
# COMPACT_ATOMS: atom_id res chain seq x y z
N MET A 1 -18.43 -59.52 -23.67
CA MET A 1 -17.40 -58.45 -23.74
C MET A 1 -18.03 -57.10 -23.38
N ALA A 2 -18.35 -56.87 -22.09
CA ALA A 2 -18.92 -55.62 -21.57
C ALA A 2 -18.41 -55.11 -20.19
N PRO A 3 -17.34 -55.63 -19.55
CA PRO A 3 -16.92 -55.14 -18.23
C PRO A 3 -16.03 -53.88 -18.28
N VAL A 4 -15.29 -53.68 -19.38
CA VAL A 4 -14.27 -52.61 -19.50
C VAL A 4 -14.90 -51.22 -19.58
N SER A 5 -16.06 -51.07 -20.23
CA SER A 5 -16.74 -49.76 -20.38
C SER A 5 -17.31 -49.23 -19.06
N LYS A 6 -17.82 -50.11 -18.19
CA LYS A 6 -18.32 -49.72 -16.86
C LYS A 6 -17.19 -49.33 -15.91
N GLN A 7 -16.04 -49.98 -16.00
CA GLN A 7 -14.85 -49.61 -15.24
C GLN A 7 -14.31 -48.24 -15.66
N LEU A 8 -14.20 -47.98 -16.97
CA LEU A 8 -13.78 -46.68 -17.47
C LEU A 8 -14.74 -45.54 -17.10
N LEU A 9 -16.05 -45.80 -17.13
CA LEU A 9 -17.04 -44.82 -16.66
C LEU A 9 -16.91 -44.53 -15.16
N ALA A 10 -16.69 -45.56 -14.34
CA ALA A 10 -16.47 -45.39 -12.90
C ALA A 10 -15.16 -44.64 -12.58
N GLU A 11 -14.08 -44.91 -13.33
CA GLU A 11 -12.82 -44.17 -13.21
C GLU A 11 -12.97 -42.70 -13.61
N PHE A 12 -13.71 -42.42 -14.67
CA PHE A 12 -14.03 -41.06 -15.10
C PHE A 12 -14.85 -40.31 -14.06
N GLU A 13 -15.91 -40.93 -13.51
CA GLU A 13 -16.71 -40.35 -12.42
C GLU A 13 -15.89 -40.09 -11.16
N ALA A 14 -14.98 -41.00 -10.80
CA ALA A 14 -14.08 -40.84 -9.66
C ALA A 14 -13.10 -39.66 -9.86
N LEU A 15 -12.55 -39.50 -11.06
CA LEU A 15 -11.71 -38.36 -11.43
C LEU A 15 -12.49 -37.04 -11.39
N GLN A 16 -13.72 -37.05 -11.88
CA GLN A 16 -14.61 -35.88 -11.83
C GLN A 16 -14.87 -35.45 -10.38
N ALA A 17 -15.21 -36.41 -9.51
CA ALA A 17 -15.46 -36.16 -8.09
C ALA A 17 -14.20 -35.63 -7.36
N GLN A 18 -13.02 -36.14 -7.71
CA GLN A 18 -11.75 -35.69 -7.14
C GLN A 18 -11.42 -34.25 -7.58
N ASN A 19 -11.66 -33.90 -8.84
CA ASN A 19 -11.50 -32.54 -9.34
C ASN A 19 -12.48 -31.56 -8.66
N ASP A 20 -13.75 -31.96 -8.50
CA ASP A 20 -14.75 -31.15 -7.82
C ASP A 20 -14.37 -30.88 -6.36
N LEU A 21 -13.83 -31.88 -5.66
CA LEU A 21 -13.27 -31.72 -4.30
C LEU A 21 -12.13 -30.71 -4.25
N ILE A 22 -11.19 -30.78 -5.20
CA ILE A 22 -10.06 -29.84 -5.31
C ILE A 22 -10.58 -28.42 -5.56
N ILE A 23 -11.56 -28.26 -6.45
CA ILE A 23 -12.19 -26.97 -6.76
C ILE A 23 -12.88 -26.41 -5.50
N VAL A 24 -13.70 -27.21 -4.82
CA VAL A 24 -14.39 -26.80 -3.58
C VAL A 24 -13.39 -26.41 -2.49
N TYR A 25 -12.31 -27.17 -2.33
CA TYR A 25 -11.25 -26.85 -1.38
C TYR A 25 -10.61 -25.49 -1.69
N GLU A 26 -10.22 -25.23 -2.94
CA GLU A 26 -9.56 -23.98 -3.30
C GLU A 26 -10.52 -22.78 -3.25
N LEU A 27 -11.80 -22.98 -3.60
CA LEU A 27 -12.84 -21.96 -3.41
C LEU A 27 -13.04 -21.62 -1.92
N ASN A 28 -13.08 -22.62 -1.05
CA ASN A 28 -13.17 -22.40 0.40
C ASN A 28 -11.90 -21.76 0.97
N ARG A 29 -10.72 -22.14 0.48
CA ARG A 29 -9.44 -21.50 0.85
C ARG A 29 -9.43 -20.03 0.46
N ARG A 30 -9.90 -19.69 -0.75
CA ARG A 30 -10.07 -18.31 -1.22
C ARG A 30 -11.08 -17.53 -0.37
N ARG A 31 -12.23 -18.13 -0.03
CA ARG A 31 -13.26 -17.53 0.84
C ARG A 31 -12.71 -17.24 2.24
N ARG A 32 -11.97 -18.18 2.85
CA ARG A 32 -11.33 -17.98 4.16
C ARG A 32 -10.29 -16.86 4.14
N ARG A 33 -9.49 -16.75 3.07
CA ARG A 33 -8.54 -15.63 2.88
C ARG A 33 -9.23 -14.27 2.72
N ARG A 34 -10.45 -14.24 2.15
CA ARG A 34 -11.25 -13.01 1.94
C ARG A 34 -12.06 -12.59 3.16
N ARG A 35 -12.35 -13.50 4.11
CA ARG A 35 -12.97 -13.15 5.39
C ARG A 35 -11.99 -12.30 6.20
N ARG A 36 -12.11 -10.98 6.09
CA ARG A 36 -11.49 -10.06 7.04
C ARG A 36 -12.21 -10.21 8.38
N THR A 37 -11.52 -10.75 9.37
CA THR A 37 -12.00 -10.80 10.76
C THR A 37 -11.90 -9.44 11.44
N MET A 38 -11.09 -8.53 10.89
CA MET A 38 -10.82 -7.22 11.45
C MET A 38 -10.68 -6.21 10.31
N TRP A 39 -11.43 -5.11 10.40
CA TRP A 39 -11.47 -4.08 9.36
C TRP A 39 -10.17 -3.25 9.33
N VAL A 40 -9.63 -2.88 10.50
CA VAL A 40 -8.32 -2.23 10.67
C VAL A 40 -7.61 -2.83 11.89
N ARG A 41 -6.32 -3.14 11.76
CA ARG A 41 -5.51 -3.59 12.91
C ARG A 41 -5.25 -2.44 13.87
N GLU A 42 -5.25 -2.70 15.17
CA GLU A 42 -5.11 -1.71 16.23
C GLU A 42 -3.87 -0.81 16.08
N ILE A 43 -2.73 -1.39 15.70
CA ILE A 43 -1.48 -0.67 15.38
C ILE A 43 -1.66 0.45 14.34
N PHE A 44 -2.68 0.38 13.48
CA PHE A 44 -2.96 1.40 12.45
C PHE A 44 -4.05 2.40 12.87
N LEU A 45 -4.64 2.25 14.05
CA LEU A 45 -5.59 3.21 14.62
C LEU A 45 -4.84 4.38 15.28
N SER A 46 -3.64 4.14 15.83
CA SER A 46 -2.81 5.16 16.48
C SER A 46 -1.92 5.97 15.52
N ARG A 47 -2.30 6.12 14.24
CA ARG A 47 -1.47 6.83 13.24
C ARG A 47 -1.11 8.27 13.64
N ALA A 48 -2.08 9.03 14.15
CA ALA A 48 -1.86 10.41 14.57
C ALA A 48 -0.89 10.53 15.76
N VAL A 49 -0.82 9.49 16.60
CA VAL A 49 -0.04 9.49 17.85
C VAL A 49 1.33 8.84 17.67
N ASP A 50 1.41 7.73 16.93
CA ASP A 50 2.62 6.89 16.82
C ASP A 50 3.22 6.87 15.42
N GLY A 51 2.59 7.53 14.44
CA GLY A 51 3.09 7.57 13.06
C GLY A 51 4.33 8.44 12.93
N ASP A 52 5.31 7.96 12.17
CA ASP A 52 6.55 8.71 11.90
C ASP A 52 6.27 10.10 11.31
N PHE A 53 5.19 10.29 10.53
CA PHE A 53 4.83 11.59 9.97
C PHE A 53 4.55 12.64 11.04
N HIS A 54 3.75 12.30 12.04
CA HIS A 54 3.38 13.22 13.12
C HIS A 54 4.47 13.34 14.20
N ASN A 55 5.37 12.35 14.29
CA ASN A 55 6.47 12.32 15.25
C ASN A 55 7.82 12.67 14.63
N LEU A 56 8.54 11.65 14.16
CA LEU A 56 9.92 11.77 13.71
C LEU A 56 10.05 12.81 12.60
N PHE A 57 9.24 12.72 11.56
CA PHE A 57 9.26 13.64 10.43
C PHE A 57 9.01 15.09 10.87
N ALA A 58 7.99 15.34 11.71
CA ALA A 58 7.71 16.68 12.23
C ALA A 58 8.91 17.25 13.01
N ARG A 59 9.53 16.44 13.89
CA ARG A 59 10.71 16.85 14.67
C ARG A 59 11.93 17.12 13.80
N LEU A 60 12.19 16.27 12.80
CA LEU A 60 13.28 16.46 11.85
C LEU A 60 13.08 17.74 11.04
N ARG A 61 11.84 18.00 10.62
CA ARG A 61 11.49 19.14 9.79
C ARG A 61 11.63 20.48 10.52
N SER A 62 11.30 20.54 11.81
CA SER A 62 11.42 21.75 12.63
C SER A 62 12.80 21.94 13.27
N GLY A 63 13.58 20.85 13.36
CA GLY A 63 14.87 20.83 14.05
C GLY A 63 16.05 20.82 13.07
N ASP A 64 16.75 19.68 13.02
CA ASP A 64 17.98 19.52 12.25
C ASP A 64 17.70 19.29 10.75
N THR A 65 17.97 20.32 9.95
CA THR A 65 17.79 20.29 8.49
C THR A 65 18.67 19.25 7.80
N ALA A 66 19.84 18.91 8.34
CA ALA A 66 20.71 17.90 7.75
C ALA A 66 20.14 16.50 7.96
N LEU A 67 19.58 16.22 9.14
CA LEU A 67 18.88 14.95 9.39
C LEU A 67 17.59 14.86 8.56
N PHE A 68 16.85 15.96 8.38
CA PHE A 68 15.71 15.99 7.47
C PHE A 68 16.12 15.68 6.03
N TYR A 69 17.21 16.31 5.56
CA TYR A 69 17.75 16.04 4.23
C TYR A 69 18.17 14.57 4.08
N ASN A 70 18.79 13.97 5.10
CA ASN A 70 19.09 12.54 5.09
C ASN A 70 17.83 11.66 5.08
N PHE A 71 16.74 12.14 5.68
CA PHE A 71 15.50 11.40 5.79
C PHE A 71 14.70 11.35 4.47
N VAL A 72 14.60 12.48 3.75
CA VAL A 72 13.79 12.60 2.50
C VAL A 72 14.55 13.09 1.25
N ARG A 73 15.85 13.39 1.34
CA ARG A 73 16.73 13.89 0.26
C ARG A 73 16.35 15.26 -0.31
N MET A 74 15.77 16.13 0.51
CA MET A 74 15.49 17.53 0.16
C MET A 74 15.39 18.39 1.42
N SER A 75 15.53 19.71 1.28
CA SER A 75 15.32 20.64 2.41
C SER A 75 13.83 20.76 2.76
N PRO A 76 13.49 21.23 3.98
CA PRO A 76 12.09 21.50 4.35
C PRO A 76 11.38 22.43 3.37
N GLN A 77 12.08 23.47 2.88
CA GLN A 77 11.52 24.44 1.94
C GLN A 77 11.23 23.80 0.57
N GLN A 78 12.13 22.94 0.09
CA GLN A 78 11.92 22.19 -1.15
C GLN A 78 10.76 21.19 -1.01
N PHE A 79 10.64 20.55 0.15
CA PHE A 79 9.51 19.67 0.44
C PHE A 79 8.19 20.44 0.38
N ASP A 80 8.12 21.63 0.98
CA ASP A 80 6.90 22.45 0.99
C ASP A 80 6.52 22.96 -0.37
N PHE A 81 7.51 23.40 -1.13
CA PHE A 81 7.30 23.78 -2.52
C PHE A 81 6.76 22.60 -3.33
N LEU A 82 7.38 21.43 -3.23
CA LEU A 82 6.93 20.23 -3.92
C LEU A 82 5.53 19.80 -3.49
N GLU A 83 5.25 19.83 -2.18
CA GLU A 83 3.95 19.52 -1.59
C GLU A 83 2.85 20.42 -2.15
N SER A 84 3.12 21.73 -2.28
CA SER A 84 2.18 22.69 -2.86
C SER A 84 1.84 22.38 -4.33
N LEU A 85 2.81 21.90 -5.11
CA LEU A 85 2.61 21.54 -6.52
C LEU A 85 1.83 20.24 -6.67
N VAL A 86 2.10 19.23 -5.84
CA VAL A 86 1.47 17.92 -5.96
C VAL A 86 0.13 17.84 -5.24
N ARG A 87 -0.11 18.68 -4.24
CA ARG A 87 -1.35 18.73 -3.45
C ARG A 87 -2.61 18.62 -4.30
N PRO A 88 -2.83 19.42 -5.37
CA PRO A 88 -4.05 19.30 -6.19
C PRO A 88 -4.21 17.95 -6.89
N LEU A 89 -3.14 17.17 -7.06
CA LEU A 89 -3.13 15.91 -7.81
C LEU A 89 -3.24 14.67 -6.92
N ILE A 90 -2.79 14.79 -5.67
CA ILE A 90 -2.72 13.66 -4.72
C ILE A 90 -3.72 13.77 -3.57
N GLN A 91 -4.39 14.92 -3.42
CA GLN A 91 -5.43 15.11 -2.41
C GLN A 91 -6.57 14.12 -2.67
N VAL A 92 -7.01 13.45 -1.61
CA VAL A 92 -8.12 12.51 -1.65
C VAL A 92 -9.22 13.06 -0.77
N GLN A 93 -10.46 12.78 -1.15
CA GLN A 93 -11.63 13.17 -0.40
C GLN A 93 -11.60 12.55 0.99
N GLU A 94 -11.85 13.39 2.00
CA GLU A 94 -12.09 12.99 3.38
C GLU A 94 -13.28 12.03 3.42
N THR A 95 -13.13 10.91 4.12
CA THR A 95 -14.24 9.97 4.36
C THR A 95 -14.61 9.98 5.84
N PRO A 96 -15.89 9.97 6.22
CA PRO A 96 -16.31 10.03 7.62
C PRO A 96 -15.78 8.88 8.46
N LEU A 97 -15.47 7.76 7.80
CA LEU A 97 -15.15 6.50 8.41
C LEU A 97 -13.64 6.38 8.74
N ARG A 98 -12.78 7.14 8.07
CA ARG A 98 -11.33 7.16 8.33
C ARG A 98 -10.70 8.45 7.81
N GLU A 99 -9.91 9.08 8.66
CA GLU A 99 -9.09 10.24 8.29
C GLU A 99 -8.17 9.88 7.11
N SER A 100 -8.27 10.67 6.06
CA SER A 100 -7.50 10.46 4.84
C SER A 100 -6.03 10.80 5.10
N LEU A 101 -5.11 10.19 4.34
CA LEU A 101 -3.70 10.62 4.39
C LEU A 101 -3.61 11.99 3.73
N SER A 102 -3.03 12.96 4.43
CA SER A 102 -2.76 14.30 3.89
C SER A 102 -1.80 14.23 2.68
N SER A 103 -1.80 15.26 1.84
CA SER A 103 -0.85 15.38 0.72
C SER A 103 0.59 15.30 1.19
N ALA A 104 0.93 16.04 2.25
CA ALA A 104 2.25 16.03 2.88
C ALA A 104 2.65 14.63 3.39
N GLU A 105 1.74 13.91 4.06
CA GLU A 105 2.05 12.57 4.59
C GLU A 105 2.31 11.57 3.46
N ARG A 106 1.52 11.62 2.38
CA ARG A 106 1.73 10.78 1.19
C ARG A 106 3.08 11.07 0.53
N LEU A 107 3.43 12.35 0.42
CA LEU A 107 4.71 12.78 -0.12
C LEU A 107 5.86 12.30 0.76
N ALA A 108 5.76 12.46 2.08
CA ALA A 108 6.76 12.01 3.04
C ALA A 108 7.01 10.49 2.96
N ILE A 109 5.96 9.67 2.91
CA ILE A 109 6.07 8.20 2.76
C ILE A 109 6.80 7.85 1.45
N THR A 110 6.44 8.53 0.36
CA THR A 110 7.00 8.25 -0.96
C THR A 110 8.46 8.66 -1.05
N LEU A 111 8.80 9.86 -0.60
CA LEU A 111 10.18 10.32 -0.57
C LEU A 111 11.03 9.46 0.36
N ARG A 112 10.48 9.03 1.50
CA ARG A 112 11.18 8.10 2.40
C ARG A 112 11.48 6.77 1.72
N TYR A 113 10.54 6.23 0.92
CA TYR A 113 10.78 5.04 0.10
C TYR A 113 11.93 5.28 -0.88
N LEU A 114 11.88 6.36 -1.66
CA LEU A 114 12.90 6.70 -2.65
C LEU A 114 14.28 6.97 -2.03
N ALA A 115 14.32 7.56 -0.84
CA ALA A 115 15.55 7.92 -0.13
C ALA A 115 16.26 6.73 0.52
N SER A 116 15.50 5.75 1.00
CA SER A 116 16.01 4.63 1.82
C SER A 116 16.00 3.27 1.13
N GLY A 117 15.15 3.07 0.11
CA GLY A 117 14.93 1.76 -0.50
C GLY A 117 14.21 0.75 0.41
N ASN A 118 13.63 1.20 1.53
CA ASN A 118 12.95 0.32 2.47
C ASN A 118 11.76 -0.43 1.83
N SER A 119 11.48 -1.63 2.34
CA SER A 119 10.28 -2.36 1.90
C SER A 119 8.99 -1.62 2.26
N TYR A 120 7.93 -1.82 1.47
CA TYR A 120 6.59 -1.30 1.80
C TYR A 120 6.07 -1.78 3.16
N GLN A 121 6.54 -2.94 3.63
CA GLN A 121 6.19 -3.46 4.95
C GLN A 121 6.81 -2.63 6.07
N SER A 122 8.08 -2.27 5.93
CA SER A 122 8.78 -1.42 6.91
C SER A 122 8.12 -0.05 7.00
N LEU A 123 7.86 0.59 5.85
CA LEU A 123 7.16 1.88 5.80
C LEU A 123 5.74 1.80 6.38
N SER A 124 5.04 0.69 6.15
CA SER A 124 3.71 0.45 6.73
C SER A 124 3.73 0.49 8.26
N TYR A 125 4.75 -0.11 8.88
CA TYR A 125 4.89 -0.11 10.34
C TYR A 125 5.34 1.24 10.88
N SER A 126 6.32 1.89 10.23
CA SER A 126 6.83 3.21 10.61
C SER A 126 5.76 4.31 10.57
N PHE A 127 5.04 4.41 9.45
CA PHE A 127 4.04 5.46 9.27
C PHE A 127 2.65 5.06 9.79
N ARG A 128 2.49 3.85 10.34
CA ARG A 128 1.18 3.29 10.76
C ARG A 128 0.12 3.33 9.63
N VAL A 129 0.57 3.15 8.40
CA VAL A 129 -0.28 3.11 7.20
C VAL A 129 -0.36 1.69 6.68
N GLY A 130 -1.53 1.23 6.25
CA GLY A 130 -1.66 -0.13 5.70
C GLY A 130 -0.75 -0.35 4.48
N LYS A 131 -0.07 -1.51 4.42
CA LYS A 131 0.86 -1.86 3.33
C LYS A 131 0.26 -1.67 1.93
N SER A 132 -1.00 -2.04 1.73
CA SER A 132 -1.70 -1.86 0.45
C SER A 132 -1.78 -0.39 0.05
N THR A 133 -2.00 0.50 1.02
CA THR A 133 -2.02 1.95 0.78
C THR A 133 -0.63 2.44 0.41
N VAL A 134 0.41 2.06 1.15
CA VAL A 134 1.81 2.42 0.82
C VAL A 134 2.19 1.94 -0.58
N SER A 135 1.86 0.69 -0.91
CA SER A 135 2.13 0.11 -2.22
C SER A 135 1.40 0.80 -3.37
N GLY A 136 0.26 1.44 -3.12
CA GLY A 136 -0.46 2.22 -4.12
C GLY A 136 0.04 3.66 -4.24
N LEU A 137 0.61 4.23 -3.17
CA LEU A 137 1.10 5.60 -3.16
C LEU A 137 2.34 5.79 -4.03
N VAL A 138 3.34 4.91 -3.89
CA VAL A 138 4.63 5.06 -4.57
C VAL A 138 4.47 5.07 -6.10
N PRO A 139 3.78 4.08 -6.73
CA PRO A 139 3.59 4.10 -8.18
C PRO A 139 2.76 5.31 -8.64
N LYS A 140 1.67 5.63 -7.92
CA LYS A 140 0.81 6.78 -8.27
C LYS A 140 1.60 8.08 -8.28
N TRP A 141 2.51 8.25 -7.33
CA TRP A 141 3.36 9.45 -7.28
C TRP A 141 4.35 9.50 -8.44
N LEU A 142 5.02 8.39 -8.77
CA LEU A 142 5.94 8.33 -9.91
C LEU A 142 5.23 8.63 -11.24
N GLU A 143 3.99 8.18 -11.41
CA GLU A 143 3.15 8.54 -12.55
C GLU A 143 2.78 10.04 -12.56
N THR A 144 2.47 10.60 -11.40
CA THR A 144 2.13 12.02 -11.25
C THR A 144 3.34 12.90 -11.57
N GLN A 145 4.54 12.52 -11.08
CA GLN A 145 5.78 13.24 -11.37
C GLN A 145 6.03 13.34 -12.88
N LYS A 146 5.86 12.23 -13.62
CA LYS A 146 6.02 12.24 -15.09
C LYS A 146 5.08 13.26 -15.75
N LYS A 147 3.83 13.36 -15.29
CA LYS A 147 2.87 14.33 -15.85
C LYS A 147 3.23 15.79 -15.53
N CYS A 148 3.83 16.06 -14.37
CA CYS A 148 4.10 17.42 -13.90
C CYS A 148 5.49 17.96 -14.27
N PHE A 149 6.51 17.10 -14.38
CA PHE A 149 7.89 17.54 -14.61
C PHE A 149 8.32 17.49 -16.08
N ILE A 150 7.69 16.66 -16.92
CA ILE A 150 8.00 16.59 -18.36
C ILE A 150 7.61 17.88 -19.11
N PRO A 151 6.51 18.60 -18.80
CA PRO A 151 6.15 19.84 -19.52
C PRO A 151 7.02 21.06 -19.17
N ILE A 152 7.92 20.98 -18.19
CA ILE A 152 8.73 22.12 -17.72
C ILE A 152 10.07 22.19 -18.49
N VAL A 153 10.43 21.16 -19.25
CA VAL A 153 11.71 21.04 -19.98
C VAL A 153 11.49 20.90 -21.50
N SER A 154 10.39 21.45 -22.03
CA SER A 154 10.12 21.57 -23.48
C SER A 154 9.69 22.99 -23.79
#